data_AF-A0A534ICQ1-F1
#
_entry.id   AF-A0A534ICQ1-F1
#
_cell.length_a   1.000
_cell.length_b   1.000
_cell.length_c   1.000
_cell.angle_alpha   90.00
_cell.angle_beta   90.00
_cell.angle_gamma   90.00
#
_symmetry.space_group_name_H-M   'P 1'
#
loop_
_entity.id
_entity.type
_entity.pdbx_description
1 polymer ?
#
loop_
_entity_poly.entity_id
_entity_poly.type
_entity_poly.pdbx_seq_one_letter_code
_entity_poly.pdbx_strand_id
1 'polypeptide(L)'
;MTTVGRQLRDNAVALISLVVALGSLGYNTWRNERTEHNRNVRAAAFELLMKLADLKRVVFLAQYDRDQAGGNPRTGWTYVLAIQDLSKLAPAPVPAQAERLQQVWGGELGRLG
;
A
#
# COMPACT_ATOMS: atom_id res chain seq x y z
N MET A 1 -3.53 55.44 -25.82
CA MET A 1 -3.68 53.98 -25.89
C MET A 1 -2.43 53.35 -25.33
N THR A 2 -2.45 52.82 -24.11
CA THR A 2 -1.28 52.15 -23.53
C THR A 2 -1.04 50.84 -24.28
N THR A 3 0.05 50.79 -25.03
CA THR A 3 0.45 49.60 -25.78
C THR A 3 0.67 48.45 -24.80
N VAL A 4 0.03 47.31 -25.07
CA VAL A 4 0.07 46.08 -24.24
C VAL A 4 1.50 45.70 -23.81
N GLY A 5 2.50 45.95 -24.66
CA GLY A 5 3.91 45.72 -24.34
C GLY A 5 4.47 46.56 -23.18
N ARG A 6 3.96 47.78 -22.95
CA ARG A 6 4.38 48.61 -21.79
C ARG A 6 3.77 48.09 -20.49
N GLN A 7 2.49 47.69 -20.51
CA GLN A 7 1.83 47.08 -19.34
C GLN A 7 2.49 45.76 -18.93
N LEU A 8 2.91 44.93 -19.89
CA LEU A 8 3.66 43.69 -19.61
C LEU A 8 5.02 43.98 -18.93
N ARG A 9 5.71 45.04 -19.37
CA ARG A 9 7.00 45.45 -18.78
C ARG A 9 6.81 45.99 -17.37
N ASP A 10 5.79 46.82 -17.16
CA ASP A 10 5.49 47.43 -15.86
C ASP A 10 5.03 46.39 -14.83
N ASN A 11 4.38 45.30 -15.28
CA ASN A 11 3.93 44.19 -14.42
C ASN A 11 4.84 42.95 -14.48
N ALA A 12 6.05 43.06 -15.06
CA ALA A 12 6.93 41.91 -15.27
C ALA A 12 7.26 41.17 -13.96
N VAL A 13 7.50 41.91 -12.88
CA VAL A 13 7.79 41.35 -11.55
C VAL A 13 6.59 40.57 -11.01
N ALA A 14 5.37 41.09 -11.17
CA ALA A 14 4.15 40.42 -10.74
C ALA A 14 3.90 39.14 -11.55
N LEU A 15 4.13 39.17 -12.87
CA LEU A 15 4.00 38.00 -13.74
C LEU A 15 5.04 36.93 -13.42
N ILE A 16 6.30 37.31 -13.19
CA ILE A 16 7.35 36.37 -12.77
C ILE A 16 7.00 35.77 -11.41
N SER A 17 6.56 36.58 -10.46
CA SER A 17 6.11 36.11 -9.13
C SER A 17 4.97 35.11 -9.25
N LEU A 18 4.00 35.36 -10.13
CA LEU A 18 2.89 34.46 -10.39
C LEU A 18 3.36 33.12 -10.98
N VAL A 19 4.26 33.15 -11.97
CA VAL A 19 4.82 31.93 -12.56
C VAL A 19 5.58 31.12 -11.52
N VAL A 20 6.40 31.76 -10.69
CA VAL A 20 7.14 31.11 -9.61
C VAL A 20 6.18 30.51 -8.57
N ALA A 21 5.13 31.24 -8.19
CA ALA A 21 4.14 30.76 -7.23
C ALA A 21 3.39 29.53 -7.75
N LEU A 22 2.92 29.57 -9.01
CA LEU A 22 2.24 28.43 -9.65
C LEU A 22 3.18 27.22 -9.80
N GLY A 23 4.42 27.46 -10.21
CA GLY A 23 5.44 26.40 -10.31
C GLY A 23 5.76 25.76 -8.96
N SER A 24 5.94 26.57 -7.91
CA SER A 24 6.19 26.10 -6.55
C SER A 24 5.02 25.30 -5.98
N LEU A 25 3.79 25.79 -6.16
CA LEU A 25 2.59 25.09 -5.75
C LEU A 25 2.47 23.75 -6.47
N GLY A 26 2.60 23.72 -7.80
CA GLY A 26 2.52 22.50 -8.59
C GLY A 26 3.58 21.46 -8.19
N TYR A 27 4.83 21.90 -8.01
CA TYR A 27 5.90 21.02 -7.55
C TYR A 27 5.64 20.46 -6.14
N ASN A 28 5.20 21.29 -5.20
CA ASN A 28 4.88 20.87 -3.84
C ASN A 28 3.72 19.87 -3.82
N THR A 29 2.65 20.11 -4.60
CA THR A 29 1.51 19.20 -4.70
C THR A 29 1.94 17.85 -5.27
N TRP A 30 2.70 17.84 -6.39
CA TRP A 30 3.20 16.60 -6.98
C TRP A 30 4.11 15.82 -6.02
N ARG A 31 5.04 16.52 -5.36
CA ARG A 31 5.94 15.92 -4.36
C ARG A 31 5.14 15.34 -3.17
N ASN A 32 4.10 16.04 -2.72
CA ASN A 32 3.27 15.60 -1.61
C ASN A 32 2.52 14.31 -1.96
N GLU A 33 1.87 14.27 -3.13
CA GLU A 33 1.16 13.09 -3.64
C GLU A 33 2.08 11.85 -3.71
N ARG A 34 3.30 12.03 -4.24
CA ARG A 34 4.29 10.94 -4.30
C ARG A 34 4.72 10.46 -2.91
N THR A 35 4.85 11.38 -1.96
CA THR A 35 5.23 11.06 -0.58
C THR A 35 4.12 10.30 0.15
N GLU A 36 2.87 10.75 -0.05
CA GLU A 36 1.68 10.11 0.50
C GLU A 36 1.50 8.69 -0.04
N HIS A 37 1.62 8.52 -1.36
CA HIS A 37 1.59 7.19 -2.00
C HIS A 37 2.64 6.25 -1.40
N ASN A 38 3.90 6.71 -1.27
CA ASN A 38 4.97 5.92 -0.68
C ASN A 38 4.73 5.60 0.80
N ARG A 39 4.07 6.49 1.55
CA ARG A 39 3.71 6.26 2.96
C ARG A 39 2.62 5.19 3.07
N ASN A 40 1.60 5.25 2.22
CA ASN A 40 0.50 4.28 2.20
C ASN A 40 0.98 2.88 1.82
N VAL A 41 1.79 2.77 0.77
CA VAL A 41 2.39 1.47 0.37
C VAL A 41 3.23 0.88 1.50
N ARG A 42 4.03 1.71 2.19
CA ARG A 42 4.85 1.25 3.32
C ARG A 42 4.02 0.78 4.50
N ALA A 43 2.96 1.51 4.85
CA ALA A 43 2.06 1.12 5.93
C ALA A 43 1.36 -0.21 5.62
N ALA A 44 0.83 -0.37 4.41
CA ALA A 44 0.21 -1.61 3.96
C ALA A 44 1.20 -2.78 3.95
N ALA A 45 2.44 -2.55 3.50
CA ALA A 45 3.48 -3.57 3.48
C ALA A 45 3.84 -4.06 4.90
N PHE A 46 3.96 -3.16 5.87
CA PHE A 46 4.23 -3.56 7.26
C PHE A 46 3.08 -4.36 7.86
N GLU A 47 1.83 -3.94 7.65
CA GLU A 47 0.67 -4.68 8.14
C GLU A 47 0.60 -6.08 7.51
N LEU A 48 0.87 -6.21 6.20
CA LEU A 48 0.90 -7.48 5.51
C LEU A 48 1.99 -8.42 6.05
N LEU A 49 3.18 -7.90 6.36
CA LEU A 49 4.25 -8.67 6.99
C LEU A 49 3.87 -9.16 8.38
N MET A 50 3.14 -8.35 9.17
CA MET A 50 2.64 -8.75 10.48
C MET A 50 1.61 -9.88 10.37
N LYS A 51 0.63 -9.78 9.47
CA LYS A 51 -0.34 -10.88 9.24
C LYS A 51 0.32 -12.15 8.76
N LEU A 52 1.36 -12.04 7.92
CA LEU A 52 2.14 -13.20 7.49
C LEU A 52 2.91 -13.84 8.65
N ALA A 53 3.44 -13.04 9.58
CA ALA A 53 4.09 -13.55 10.78
C ALA A 53 3.10 -14.28 11.70
N ASP A 54 1.88 -13.74 11.87
CA ASP A 54 0.82 -14.38 12.62
C ASP A 54 0.40 -15.73 11.99
N LEU A 55 0.25 -15.77 10.65
CA LEU A 55 -0.02 -17.01 9.94
C LEU A 55 1.08 -18.05 10.16
N LYS A 56 2.36 -17.64 10.06
CA LYS A 56 3.50 -18.53 10.34
C LYS A 56 3.47 -19.05 11.77
N ARG A 57 3.09 -18.23 12.75
CA ARG A 57 2.94 -18.64 14.14
C ARG A 57 1.85 -19.72 14.28
N VAL A 58 0.70 -19.56 13.63
CA VAL A 58 -0.36 -20.59 13.64
C VAL A 58 0.16 -21.90 13.05
N VAL A 59 0.83 -21.85 11.91
CA VAL A 59 1.44 -23.05 11.28
C VAL A 59 2.45 -23.71 12.21
N PHE A 60 3.28 -22.92 12.88
CA PHE A 60 4.29 -23.44 13.81
C PHE A 60 3.66 -24.15 15.01
N LEU A 61 2.66 -23.52 15.64
CA LEU A 61 1.92 -24.09 16.77
C LEU A 61 1.20 -25.39 16.37
N ALA A 62 0.63 -25.43 15.17
CA ALA A 62 -0.05 -26.62 14.65
C ALA A 62 0.93 -27.77 14.39
N GLN A 63 2.05 -27.49 13.71
CA GLN A 63 2.95 -28.52 13.21
C GLN A 63 3.91 -29.05 14.27
N TYR A 64 4.48 -28.16 15.10
CA TYR A 64 5.55 -28.51 16.03
C TYR A 64 5.05 -28.68 17.46
N ASP A 65 4.23 -27.76 17.94
CA ASP A 65 3.75 -27.78 19.32
C ASP A 65 2.49 -28.64 19.51
N ARG A 66 1.87 -29.06 18.41
CA ARG A 66 0.59 -29.80 18.36
C ARG A 66 -0.52 -29.13 19.18
N ASP A 67 -0.44 -27.82 19.32
CA ASP A 67 -1.43 -27.02 20.04
C ASP A 67 -2.66 -26.84 19.14
N GLN A 68 -3.74 -27.57 19.46
CA GLN A 68 -5.00 -27.50 18.71
C GLN A 68 -5.75 -26.18 18.91
N ALA A 69 -5.49 -25.44 19.99
CA ALA A 69 -6.12 -24.15 20.25
C ALA A 69 -5.38 -23.03 19.51
N GLY A 70 -4.07 -22.94 19.66
CA GLY A 70 -3.23 -21.92 19.02
C GLY A 70 -2.93 -22.18 17.53
N GLY A 71 -2.87 -23.45 17.12
CA GLY A 71 -2.63 -23.90 15.75
C GLY A 71 -3.89 -24.12 14.92
N ASN A 72 -5.05 -23.58 15.31
CA ASN A 72 -6.31 -23.84 14.64
C ASN A 72 -6.30 -23.37 13.16
N PRO A 73 -6.54 -24.27 12.19
CA PRO A 73 -6.56 -23.91 10.76
C PRO A 73 -7.56 -22.81 10.40
N ARG A 74 -8.66 -22.66 11.14
CA ARG A 74 -9.63 -21.57 10.94
C ARG A 74 -9.03 -20.21 11.26
N THR A 75 -8.20 -20.11 12.29
CA THR A 75 -7.45 -18.89 12.63
C THR A 75 -6.44 -18.57 11.52
N GLY A 76 -5.78 -19.59 10.96
CA GLY A 76 -4.92 -19.44 9.78
C GLY A 76 -5.68 -18.89 8.57
N TRP A 77 -6.90 -19.38 8.31
CA TRP A 77 -7.74 -18.90 7.20
C TRP A 77 -8.07 -17.41 7.32
N THR A 78 -8.40 -16.92 8.52
CA THR A 78 -8.62 -15.48 8.73
C THR A 78 -7.40 -14.63 8.38
N TYR A 79 -6.18 -15.09 8.69
CA TYR A 79 -4.95 -14.39 8.30
C TYR A 79 -4.71 -14.42 6.80
N VAL A 80 -5.00 -15.55 6.14
CA VAL A 80 -4.88 -15.67 4.68
C VAL A 80 -5.80 -14.70 3.95
N LEU A 81 -7.06 -14.57 4.40
CA LEU A 81 -8.00 -13.58 3.85
C LEU A 81 -7.52 -12.14 4.06
N ALA A 82 -7.04 -11.83 5.28
CA ALA A 82 -6.49 -10.51 5.56
C ALA A 82 -5.26 -10.18 4.69
N ILE A 83 -4.37 -11.15 4.46
CA ILE A 83 -3.22 -11.00 3.56
C ILE A 83 -3.69 -10.75 2.12
N GLN A 84 -4.72 -11.47 1.64
CA GLN A 84 -5.30 -11.24 0.32
C GLN A 84 -5.82 -9.80 0.18
N ASP A 85 -6.61 -9.31 1.15
CA ASP A 85 -7.19 -7.98 1.06
C ASP A 85 -6.15 -6.87 1.14
N LEU A 86 -5.18 -6.99 2.05
CA LEU A 86 -4.08 -6.02 2.17
C LEU A 86 -3.14 -6.05 0.96
N SER A 87 -2.96 -7.21 0.33
CA SER A 87 -2.07 -7.34 -0.84
C SER A 87 -2.48 -6.46 -2.00
N LYS A 88 -3.77 -6.14 -2.16
CA LYS A 88 -4.32 -5.27 -3.21
C LYS A 88 -3.77 -3.85 -3.15
N LEU A 89 -3.29 -3.40 -1.98
CA LEU A 89 -2.68 -2.09 -1.76
C LEU A 89 -1.16 -2.10 -2.03
N ALA A 90 -0.56 -3.28 -2.18
CA ALA A 90 0.85 -3.45 -2.47
C ALA A 90 1.10 -3.52 -3.98
N PRO A 91 2.26 -3.06 -4.46
CA PRO A 91 2.62 -3.21 -5.86
C PRO A 91 2.74 -4.67 -6.28
N ALA A 92 2.59 -4.93 -7.58
CA ALA A 92 2.94 -6.23 -8.16
C ALA A 92 4.40 -6.60 -7.79
N PRO A 93 4.70 -7.89 -7.51
CA PRO A 93 3.87 -9.08 -7.69
C PRO A 93 3.06 -9.53 -6.46
N VAL A 94 2.95 -8.71 -5.41
CA VAL A 94 2.38 -9.14 -4.11
C VAL A 94 0.93 -9.66 -4.18
N PRO A 95 -0.02 -9.01 -4.90
CA PRO A 95 -1.39 -9.52 -5.04
C PRO A 95 -1.45 -10.96 -5.58
N ALA A 96 -0.69 -11.25 -6.65
CA ALA A 96 -0.68 -12.58 -7.27
C ALA A 96 -0.11 -13.66 -6.34
N GLN A 97 0.85 -13.31 -5.48
CA GLN A 97 1.40 -14.23 -4.49
C GLN A 97 0.38 -14.51 -3.37
N ALA A 98 -0.38 -13.50 -2.94
CA ALA A 98 -1.41 -13.66 -1.94
C ALA A 98 -2.59 -14.50 -2.45
N GLU A 99 -2.98 -14.34 -3.72
CA GLU A 99 -3.96 -15.22 -4.36
C GLU A 99 -3.49 -16.68 -4.39
N ARG A 100 -2.22 -16.91 -4.76
CA ARG A 100 -1.64 -18.25 -4.72
C ARG A 100 -1.64 -18.84 -3.31
N LEU A 101 -1.31 -18.05 -2.29
CA LEU A 101 -1.37 -18.48 -0.89
C LEU A 101 -2.80 -18.91 -0.50
N GLN A 102 -3.80 -18.13 -0.88
CA GLN A 102 -5.20 -18.44 -0.62
C GLN A 102 -5.65 -19.74 -1.31
N GLN A 103 -5.28 -19.93 -2.58
CA GLN A 103 -5.60 -21.14 -3.33
C GLN A 103 -4.99 -22.39 -2.68
N VAL A 104 -3.70 -22.34 -2.33
CA VAL A 104 -3.00 -23.46 -1.70
C VAL A 104 -3.61 -23.78 -0.32
N TRP A 105 -3.82 -22.76 0.51
CA TRP A 105 -4.38 -22.95 1.84
C TRP A 105 -5.82 -23.47 1.82
N GLY A 106 -6.66 -22.95 0.93
CA GLY A 106 -8.04 -23.40 0.76
C GLY A 106 -8.12 -24.86 0.27
N GLY A 107 -7.24 -25.25 -0.65
CA GLY A 107 -7.12 -26.63 -1.13
C GLY A 107 -6.74 -27.62 -0.03
N GLU A 108 -5.77 -27.27 0.82
CA GLU A 108 -5.36 -28.11 1.95
C GLU A 108 -6.42 -28.17 3.06
N LEU A 109 -7.12 -27.08 3.36
CA LEU A 109 -8.22 -27.09 4.34
C LEU A 109 -9.39 -27.96 3.89
N GLY A 110 -9.73 -27.95 2.59
CA GLY A 110 -10.74 -28.83 2.01
C GLY A 110 -10.37 -30.31 2.06
N ARG A 111 -9.09 -30.65 2.27
CA ARG A 111 -8.62 -32.03 2.52
C ARG A 111 -8.67 -32.45 3.99
N LEU A 112 -8.79 -31.50 4.91
CA LEU A 112 -8.73 -31.74 6.36
C LEU A 112 -10.11 -31.73 7.04
N GLY A 113 -11.16 -31.30 6.34
CA GLY A 113 -12.57 -31.39 6.77
C GLY A 113 -13.26 -32.61 6.19
#